data_AF-A0AAN9BZL2-F1
#
_entry.id   AF-A0AAN9BZL2-F1
#
_cell.length_a   1.000
_cell.length_b   1.000
_cell.length_c   1.000
_cell.angle_alpha   90.00
_cell.angle_beta   90.00
_cell.angle_gamma   90.00
#
_symmetry.space_group_name_H-M   'P 1'
#
loop_
_entity.id
_entity.type
_entity.pdbx_description
1 polymer ?
#
loop_
_entity_poly.entity_id
_entity_poly.type
_entity_poly.pdbx_seq_one_letter_code
_entity_poly.pdbx_strand_id
1 'polypeptide(L)'
;MQPQQQGSETRSTRSKTYKKELEEYDNRFAEIEFRALRAYLMNYSESAYYEGRSATMVMISSCLFAVAILGGIYFLCGKEFEKAATLLGSFGSFSGCLRWLANGQNEFLPSLDARAQKHVSAGAEMTRIHRLAKLYRSQLHTGAAPADSTRWETQYKELLSAYKEASSYSVIREKAYQKYNRVELVRTEQKKRQGQVTDYLATRA
;
A
#
# COMPACT_ATOMS: atom_id res chain seq x y z
N MET A 1 -38.92 -35.96 46.47
CA MET A 1 -38.95 -34.79 45.56
C MET A 1 -37.53 -34.25 45.45
N GLN A 2 -36.84 -34.50 44.33
CA GLN A 2 -35.50 -33.96 44.05
C GLN A 2 -35.57 -33.11 42.77
N PRO A 3 -35.35 -31.79 42.84
CA PRO A 3 -35.08 -30.98 41.67
C PRO A 3 -33.66 -30.42 41.76
N GLN A 4 -32.65 -31.13 41.25
CA GLN A 4 -31.29 -30.56 41.23
C GLN A 4 -30.40 -30.91 40.01
N GLN A 5 -30.89 -31.63 38.99
CA GLN A 5 -30.05 -32.00 37.83
C GLN A 5 -30.15 -31.06 36.60
N GLN A 6 -31.23 -30.30 36.42
CA GLN A 6 -31.43 -29.48 35.20
C GLN A 6 -30.53 -28.22 35.08
N GLY A 7 -29.92 -27.76 36.17
CA GLY A 7 -29.05 -26.57 36.16
C GLY A 7 -27.62 -26.82 35.65
N SER A 8 -27.14 -28.07 35.65
CA SER A 8 -25.75 -28.38 35.25
C SER A 8 -25.58 -28.53 33.74
N GLU A 9 -26.56 -29.10 33.05
CA GLU A 9 -26.52 -29.35 31.60
C GLU A 9 -26.63 -28.07 30.77
N THR A 10 -27.46 -27.12 31.22
CA THR A 10 -27.64 -25.80 30.58
C THR A 10 -26.41 -24.91 30.69
N ARG A 11 -25.62 -25.04 31.77
CA ARG A 11 -24.37 -24.29 31.97
C ARG A 11 -23.22 -24.86 31.14
N SER A 12 -23.19 -26.18 30.95
CA SER A 12 -22.18 -26.89 30.16
C SER A 12 -22.32 -26.61 28.66
N THR A 13 -23.53 -26.66 28.12
CA THR A 13 -23.81 -26.35 26.71
C THR A 13 -23.52 -24.89 26.36
N ARG A 14 -23.94 -23.94 27.22
CA ARG A 14 -23.65 -22.50 27.02
C ARG A 14 -22.15 -22.18 27.01
N SER A 15 -21.37 -22.86 27.85
CA SER A 15 -19.90 -22.70 27.87
C SER A 15 -19.22 -23.23 26.60
N LYS A 16 -19.69 -24.37 26.05
CA LYS A 16 -19.15 -24.94 24.81
C LYS A 16 -19.48 -24.07 23.59
N THR A 17 -20.71 -23.58 23.48
CA THR A 17 -21.12 -22.67 22.40
C THR A 17 -20.29 -21.39 22.41
N TYR A 18 -20.11 -20.80 23.60
CA TYR A 18 -19.30 -19.59 23.76
C TYR A 18 -17.84 -19.77 23.30
N LYS A 19 -17.19 -20.87 23.71
CA LYS A 19 -15.81 -21.15 23.29
C LYS A 19 -15.68 -21.26 21.77
N LYS A 20 -16.67 -21.88 21.12
CA LYS A 20 -16.71 -22.03 19.67
C LYS A 20 -16.88 -20.69 18.97
N GLU A 21 -17.78 -19.84 19.46
CA GLU A 21 -17.97 -18.48 18.90
C GLU A 21 -16.71 -17.62 19.07
N LEU A 22 -16.06 -17.70 20.23
CA LEU A 22 -14.81 -17.00 20.50
C LEU A 22 -13.71 -17.40 19.50
N GLU A 23 -13.54 -18.71 19.28
CA GLU A 23 -12.57 -19.25 18.32
C GLU A 23 -12.89 -18.84 16.89
N GLU A 24 -14.18 -18.80 16.51
CA GLU A 24 -14.60 -18.34 15.20
C GLU A 24 -14.24 -16.87 14.96
N TYR A 25 -14.52 -15.99 15.92
CA TYR A 25 -14.16 -14.58 15.80
C TYR A 25 -12.64 -14.35 15.87
N ASP A 26 -11.90 -15.11 16.69
CA ASP A 26 -10.44 -15.05 16.68
C ASP A 26 -9.87 -15.35 15.29
N ASN A 27 -10.37 -16.41 14.65
CA ASN A 27 -9.97 -16.80 13.29
C ASN A 27 -10.33 -15.72 12.26
N ARG A 28 -11.54 -15.15 12.34
CA ARG A 28 -11.99 -14.06 11.45
C ARG A 28 -11.13 -12.80 11.57
N PHE A 29 -10.83 -12.37 12.81
CA PHE A 29 -9.96 -11.22 13.03
C PHE A 29 -8.52 -11.51 12.60
N ALA A 30 -7.99 -12.71 12.87
CA ALA A 30 -6.67 -13.13 12.43
C ALA A 30 -6.56 -13.16 10.89
N GLU A 31 -7.61 -13.60 10.21
CA GLU A 31 -7.67 -13.62 8.74
C GLU A 31 -7.64 -12.21 8.16
N ILE A 32 -8.48 -11.28 8.65
CA ILE A 32 -8.45 -9.88 8.22
C ILE A 32 -7.11 -9.24 8.55
N GLU A 33 -6.58 -9.48 9.75
CA GLU A 33 -5.27 -8.99 10.19
C GLU A 33 -4.18 -9.37 9.17
N PHE A 34 -4.14 -10.64 8.78
CA PHE A 34 -3.16 -11.15 7.81
C PHE A 34 -3.40 -10.60 6.40
N ARG A 35 -4.65 -10.57 5.93
CA ARG A 35 -5.01 -10.05 4.59
C ARG A 35 -4.66 -8.57 4.46
N ALA A 36 -4.97 -7.76 5.47
CA ALA A 36 -4.64 -6.33 5.52
C ALA A 36 -3.12 -6.11 5.54
N LEU A 37 -2.37 -6.87 6.35
CA LEU A 37 -0.90 -6.80 6.34
C LEU A 37 -0.31 -7.17 4.97
N ARG A 38 -0.82 -8.24 4.37
CA ARG A 38 -0.40 -8.68 3.03
C ARG A 38 -0.68 -7.60 1.98
N ALA A 39 -1.89 -7.03 1.98
CA ALA A 39 -2.28 -5.96 1.07
C ALA A 39 -1.46 -4.68 1.27
N TYR A 40 -1.12 -4.34 2.52
CA TYR A 40 -0.19 -3.25 2.83
C TYR A 40 1.18 -3.48 2.19
N LEU A 41 1.77 -4.68 2.34
CA LEU A 41 3.08 -5.00 1.77
C LEU A 41 3.06 -4.96 0.24
N MET A 42 1.99 -5.45 -0.38
CA MET A 42 1.79 -5.36 -1.82
C MET A 42 1.76 -3.89 -2.27
N ASN A 43 0.93 -3.07 -1.63
CA ASN A 43 0.82 -1.63 -1.91
C ASN A 43 2.14 -0.89 -1.74
N TYR A 44 2.86 -1.15 -0.66
CA TYR A 44 4.18 -0.54 -0.43
C TYR A 44 5.20 -0.96 -1.49
N SER A 45 5.17 -2.22 -1.93
CA SER A 45 6.06 -2.69 -2.99
C SER A 45 5.74 -2.05 -4.35
N GLU A 46 4.46 -1.79 -4.61
CA GLU A 46 3.98 -1.12 -5.81
C GLU A 46 4.33 0.37 -5.79
N SER A 47 4.13 1.06 -4.66
CA SER A 47 4.52 2.48 -4.53
C SER A 47 6.02 2.66 -4.78
N ALA A 48 6.86 1.83 -4.16
CA ALA A 48 8.31 1.87 -4.37
C ALA A 48 8.71 1.59 -5.83
N TYR A 49 7.99 0.70 -6.51
CA TYR A 49 8.21 0.46 -7.93
C TYR A 49 7.88 1.68 -8.79
N TYR A 50 6.75 2.33 -8.53
CA TYR A 50 6.32 3.50 -9.28
C TYR A 50 7.22 4.71 -9.00
N GLU A 51 7.63 4.93 -7.75
CA GLU A 51 8.62 5.95 -7.38
C GLU A 51 9.96 5.73 -8.09
N GLY A 52 10.49 4.50 -8.10
CA GLY A 52 11.74 4.18 -8.80
C GLY A 52 11.65 4.41 -10.30
N ARG A 53 10.51 4.10 -10.93
CA ARG A 53 10.26 4.39 -12.35
C ARG A 53 10.13 5.88 -12.63
N SER A 54 9.44 6.63 -11.77
CA SER A 54 9.32 8.08 -11.86
C SER A 54 10.71 8.73 -11.81
N ALA A 55 11.54 8.35 -10.82
CA ALA A 55 12.91 8.84 -10.69
C ALA A 55 13.78 8.53 -11.92
N THR A 56 13.64 7.34 -12.50
CA THR A 56 14.36 6.96 -13.73
C THR A 56 13.91 7.80 -14.92
N MET A 57 12.61 8.06 -15.07
CA MET A 57 12.10 8.93 -16.13
C MET A 57 12.59 10.37 -15.97
N VAL A 58 12.60 10.90 -14.75
CA VAL A 58 13.16 12.22 -14.46
C VAL A 58 14.62 12.27 -14.89
N MET A 59 15.45 11.29 -14.49
CA MET A 59 16.86 11.24 -14.88
C MET A 59 17.06 11.20 -16.40
N ILE A 60 16.34 10.33 -17.11
CA ILE A 60 16.42 10.24 -18.58
C ILE A 60 16.03 11.58 -19.21
N SER A 61 14.94 12.19 -18.74
CA SER A 61 14.48 13.48 -19.26
C SER A 61 15.51 14.59 -19.03
N SER A 62 16.16 14.61 -17.86
CA SER A 62 17.23 15.56 -17.56
C SER A 62 18.46 15.34 -18.44
N CYS A 63 18.86 14.09 -18.70
CA CYS A 63 19.96 13.79 -19.61
C CYS A 63 19.65 14.25 -21.04
N LEU A 64 18.45 13.97 -21.56
CA LEU A 64 18.04 14.40 -22.89
C LEU A 64 18.01 15.94 -23.00
N PHE A 65 17.53 16.62 -21.95
CA PHE A 65 17.51 18.07 -21.89
C PHE A 65 18.93 18.67 -21.85
N ALA A 66 19.84 18.08 -21.07
CA ALA A 66 21.23 18.50 -21.02
C ALA A 66 21.94 18.33 -22.38
N VAL A 67 21.70 17.21 -23.07
CA VAL A 67 22.22 16.97 -24.43
C VAL A 67 21.67 18.00 -25.43
N ALA A 68 20.38 18.34 -25.34
CA ALA A 68 19.78 19.36 -26.20
C ALA A 68 20.39 20.75 -25.97
N ILE A 69 20.62 21.14 -24.71
CA ILE A 69 21.27 22.41 -24.37
C ILE A 69 22.71 22.44 -24.88
N LEU A 70 23.50 21.39 -24.59
CA LEU A 70 24.91 21.34 -25.01
C LEU A 70 25.05 21.30 -26.54
N GLY A 71 24.17 20.57 -27.23
CA GLY A 71 24.10 20.58 -28.69
C GLY A 71 23.73 21.96 -29.24
N GLY A 72 22.77 22.65 -28.63
CA GLY A 72 22.40 24.03 -28.98
C GLY A 72 23.53 25.03 -28.78
N ILE A 73 24.27 24.95 -27.67
CA ILE A 73 25.42 25.81 -27.40
C ILE A 73 26.57 25.54 -28.38
N TYR A 74 26.89 24.27 -28.64
CA TYR A 74 27.91 23.88 -29.62
C TYR A 74 27.58 24.38 -31.03
N PHE A 75 26.29 24.35 -31.40
CA PHE A 75 25.80 24.83 -32.68
C PHE A 75 25.82 26.35 -32.81
N LEU A 76 25.51 27.10 -31.73
CA LEU A 76 25.61 28.56 -31.69
C LEU A 76 27.05 29.08 -31.75
N CYS A 77 28.04 28.28 -31.30
CA CYS A 77 29.45 28.63 -31.35
C CYS A 77 30.18 28.21 -32.64
N GLY A 78 29.50 27.52 -33.56
CA GLY A 78 30.07 27.10 -34.86
C GLY A 78 29.90 28.16 -35.97
N LYS A 79 30.88 28.29 -36.87
CA LYS A 79 30.90 29.25 -38.00
C LYS A 79 29.92 28.91 -39.17
N GLU A 80 29.04 27.93 -39.03
CA GLU A 80 28.11 27.46 -40.08
C GLU A 80 26.65 27.91 -39.80
N PHE A 81 26.47 29.18 -39.42
CA PHE A 81 25.17 29.73 -38.99
C PHE A 81 24.11 29.81 -40.11
N GLU A 82 24.52 29.83 -41.38
CA GLU A 82 23.59 29.94 -42.52
C GLU A 82 22.93 28.60 -42.91
N LYS A 83 23.67 27.48 -42.87
CA LYS A 83 23.07 26.14 -43.08
C LYS A 83 22.21 25.69 -41.89
N ALA A 84 22.48 26.29 -40.75
CA ALA A 84 21.77 26.07 -39.49
C ALA A 84 20.35 26.64 -39.47
N ALA A 85 20.09 27.77 -40.13
CA ALA A 85 18.77 28.41 -40.14
C ALA A 85 17.71 27.56 -40.86
N THR A 86 18.09 26.80 -41.89
CA THR A 86 17.20 25.89 -42.63
C THR A 86 16.88 24.62 -41.84
N LEU A 87 17.81 24.15 -41.01
CA LEU A 87 17.62 23.03 -40.07
C LEU A 87 16.88 23.48 -38.79
N LEU A 88 17.10 24.70 -38.31
CA LEU A 88 16.34 25.29 -37.21
C LEU A 88 14.87 25.56 -37.58
N GLY A 89 14.58 25.83 -38.86
CA GLY A 89 13.22 25.88 -39.40
C GLY A 89 12.46 24.54 -39.29
N SER A 90 13.18 23.41 -39.28
CA SER A 90 12.59 22.08 -38.99
C SER A 90 12.60 21.72 -37.49
N PHE A 91 13.40 22.41 -36.67
CA PHE A 91 13.32 22.37 -35.19
C PHE A 91 12.22 23.28 -34.60
N GLY A 92 11.43 23.98 -35.42
CA GLY A 92 10.19 24.63 -34.95
C GLY A 92 9.26 23.65 -34.22
N SER A 93 9.25 22.37 -34.63
CA SER A 93 8.53 21.28 -33.94
C SER A 93 9.14 20.91 -32.58
N PHE A 94 10.44 21.18 -32.37
CA PHE A 94 11.14 20.93 -31.11
C PHE A 94 10.84 22.01 -30.06
N SER A 95 10.58 23.25 -30.48
CA SER A 95 10.04 24.28 -29.59
C SER A 95 8.62 23.93 -29.12
N GLY A 96 7.81 23.31 -29.98
CA GLY A 96 6.53 22.70 -29.61
C GLY A 96 6.67 21.57 -28.60
N CYS A 97 7.67 20.68 -28.77
CA CYS A 97 7.97 19.59 -27.84
C CYS A 97 8.55 20.08 -26.51
N LEU A 98 9.42 21.10 -26.51
CA LEU A 98 9.94 21.75 -25.30
C LEU A 98 8.86 22.55 -24.57
N ARG A 99 7.94 23.20 -25.30
CA ARG A 99 6.78 23.88 -24.71
C ARG A 99 5.70 22.90 -24.25
N TRP A 100 5.57 21.74 -24.89
CA TRP A 100 4.78 20.60 -24.44
C TRP A 100 5.44 19.86 -23.27
N LEU A 101 6.77 19.84 -23.13
CA LEU A 101 7.46 19.35 -21.94
C LEU A 101 7.37 20.36 -20.80
N ALA A 102 7.54 21.66 -21.09
CA ALA A 102 7.44 22.73 -20.10
C ALA A 102 5.99 22.92 -19.60
N ASN A 103 4.98 22.68 -20.45
CA ASN A 103 3.56 22.75 -20.06
C ASN A 103 2.93 21.37 -19.77
N GLY A 104 3.51 20.26 -20.24
CA GLY A 104 2.97 18.89 -20.19
C GLY A 104 3.80 17.92 -19.34
N GLN A 105 4.82 18.40 -18.63
CA GLN A 105 5.34 17.73 -17.42
C GLN A 105 4.21 17.37 -16.43
N ASN A 106 3.04 18.01 -16.55
CA ASN A 106 1.85 17.74 -15.75
C ASN A 106 0.94 16.59 -16.23
N GLU A 107 1.22 15.88 -17.33
CA GLU A 107 0.33 14.78 -17.76
C GLU A 107 0.98 13.39 -17.70
N PHE A 108 2.27 13.25 -18.04
CA PHE A 108 2.91 11.92 -18.12
C PHE A 108 3.63 11.48 -16.83
N LEU A 109 4.45 12.35 -16.23
CA LEU A 109 5.13 12.13 -14.94
C LEU A 109 4.17 12.03 -13.74
N PRO A 110 3.15 12.90 -13.59
CA PRO A 110 2.22 12.77 -12.47
C PRO A 110 1.37 11.51 -12.55
N SER A 111 1.30 10.83 -13.70
CA SER A 111 0.59 9.54 -13.78
C SER A 111 1.24 8.46 -12.92
N LEU A 112 2.58 8.44 -12.79
CA LEU A 112 3.31 7.45 -11.99
C LEU A 112 3.35 7.88 -10.52
N ASP A 113 3.61 9.16 -10.25
CA ASP A 113 3.61 9.68 -8.88
C ASP A 113 2.21 9.62 -8.25
N ALA A 114 1.15 9.97 -9.00
CA ALA A 114 -0.22 9.82 -8.52
C ALA A 114 -0.60 8.35 -8.30
N ARG A 115 -0.08 7.42 -9.13
CA ARG A 115 -0.25 5.97 -8.88
C ARG A 115 0.49 5.54 -7.62
N ALA A 116 1.73 5.99 -7.42
CA ALA A 116 2.48 5.73 -6.20
C ALA A 116 1.72 6.24 -4.96
N GLN A 117 1.22 7.48 -5.01
CA GLN A 117 0.41 8.07 -3.94
C GLN A 117 -0.87 7.28 -3.66
N LYS A 118 -1.58 6.80 -4.69
CA LYS A 118 -2.75 5.91 -4.49
C LYS A 118 -2.39 4.64 -3.73
N HIS A 119 -1.25 4.01 -4.06
CA HIS A 119 -0.75 2.86 -3.33
C HIS A 119 -0.30 3.20 -1.89
N VAL A 120 0.29 4.37 -1.67
CA VAL A 120 0.64 4.85 -0.31
C VAL A 120 -0.63 5.03 0.53
N SER A 121 -1.65 5.70 0.01
CA SER A 121 -2.93 5.91 0.70
C SER A 121 -3.65 4.58 0.98
N ALA A 122 -3.72 3.69 -0.02
CA ALA A 122 -4.27 2.34 0.17
C ALA A 122 -3.48 1.56 1.23
N GLY A 123 -2.15 1.63 1.20
CA GLY A 123 -1.27 1.00 2.20
C GLY A 123 -1.49 1.54 3.62
N ALA A 124 -1.71 2.85 3.76
CA ALA A 124 -2.00 3.48 5.05
C ALA A 124 -3.33 2.97 5.63
N GLU A 125 -4.39 2.91 4.81
CA GLU A 125 -5.68 2.32 5.23
C GLU A 125 -5.55 0.84 5.59
N MET A 126 -4.84 0.05 4.80
CA MET A 126 -4.57 -1.36 5.11
C MET A 126 -3.80 -1.52 6.44
N THR A 127 -2.87 -0.62 6.74
CA THR A 127 -2.16 -0.60 8.03
C THR A 127 -3.09 -0.28 9.18
N ARG A 128 -4.00 0.68 9.01
CA ARG A 128 -5.03 1.03 10.00
C ARG A 128 -5.95 -0.16 10.28
N ILE A 129 -6.44 -0.82 9.24
CA ILE A 129 -7.28 -2.02 9.35
C ILE A 129 -6.54 -3.16 10.06
N HIS A 130 -5.27 -3.42 9.70
CA HIS A 130 -4.45 -4.42 10.37
C HIS A 130 -4.33 -4.16 11.88
N ARG A 131 -4.06 -2.90 12.27
CA ARG A 131 -3.95 -2.51 13.69
C ARG A 131 -5.27 -2.66 14.43
N LEU A 132 -6.39 -2.26 13.82
CA LEU A 132 -7.72 -2.41 14.42
C LEU A 132 -8.12 -3.88 14.58
N ALA A 133 -7.86 -4.72 13.57
CA ALA A 133 -8.10 -6.16 13.66
C ALA A 133 -7.31 -6.79 14.81
N LYS A 134 -6.03 -6.44 14.94
CA LYS A 134 -5.18 -6.89 16.05
C LYS A 134 -5.69 -6.40 17.41
N LEU A 135 -6.17 -5.16 17.49
CA LEU A 135 -6.76 -4.59 18.71
C LEU A 135 -8.03 -5.34 19.12
N TYR A 136 -8.98 -5.55 18.19
CA TYR A 136 -10.22 -6.28 18.48
C TYR A 136 -9.95 -7.72 18.86
N ARG A 137 -9.00 -8.38 18.20
CA ARG A 137 -8.50 -9.70 18.58
C ARG A 137 -7.96 -9.70 20.02
N SER A 138 -7.17 -8.69 20.40
CA SER A 138 -6.69 -8.56 21.79
C SER A 138 -7.82 -8.31 22.79
N GLN A 139 -8.87 -7.56 22.42
CA GLN A 139 -10.05 -7.32 23.26
C GLN A 139 -10.84 -8.62 23.50
N LEU A 140 -10.90 -9.47 22.48
CA LEU A 140 -11.51 -10.80 22.55
C LEU A 140 -10.80 -11.71 23.58
N HIS A 141 -9.46 -11.66 23.65
CA HIS A 141 -8.66 -12.44 24.62
C HIS A 141 -8.62 -11.85 26.03
N THR A 142 -8.78 -10.54 26.18
CA THR A 142 -8.74 -9.85 27.49
C THR A 142 -10.06 -9.93 28.26
N GLY A 143 -11.06 -10.66 27.73
CA GLY A 143 -12.29 -10.94 28.46
C GLY A 143 -13.22 -9.73 28.59
N ALA A 144 -13.12 -8.77 27.66
CA ALA A 144 -14.10 -7.69 27.53
C ALA A 144 -15.46 -8.27 27.10
N ALA A 145 -16.16 -8.82 28.10
CA ALA A 145 -17.48 -9.43 28.15
C ALA A 145 -17.77 -10.64 27.21
N PRO A 146 -18.15 -11.80 27.77
CA PRO A 146 -18.70 -12.95 27.03
C PRO A 146 -20.13 -12.73 26.49
N ALA A 147 -20.60 -11.49 26.38
CA ALA A 147 -22.03 -11.18 26.27
C ALA A 147 -22.49 -10.60 24.93
N ASP A 148 -21.58 -10.25 24.02
CA ASP A 148 -21.95 -9.41 22.88
C ASP A 148 -21.36 -9.90 21.54
N SER A 149 -21.76 -11.12 21.14
CA SER A 149 -21.45 -11.66 19.81
C SER A 149 -21.84 -10.69 18.68
N THR A 150 -22.94 -9.94 18.88
CA THR A 150 -23.41 -8.85 18.02
C THR A 150 -22.37 -7.75 17.82
N ARG A 151 -21.64 -7.39 18.88
CA ARG A 151 -20.58 -6.37 18.81
C ARG A 151 -19.41 -6.87 17.96
N TRP A 152 -18.95 -8.10 18.18
CA TRP A 152 -17.87 -8.70 17.40
C TRP A 152 -18.25 -8.84 15.93
N GLU A 153 -19.50 -9.21 15.66
CA GLU A 153 -20.03 -9.27 14.30
C GLU A 153 -20.01 -7.90 13.62
N THR A 154 -20.49 -6.87 14.32
CA THR A 154 -20.51 -5.49 13.82
C THR A 154 -19.10 -4.99 13.51
N GLN A 155 -18.17 -5.15 14.44
CA GLN A 155 -16.77 -4.76 14.25
C GLN A 155 -16.10 -5.52 13.10
N TYR A 156 -16.38 -6.81 12.95
CA TYR A 156 -15.86 -7.59 11.81
C TYR A 156 -16.43 -7.09 10.48
N LYS A 157 -17.74 -6.79 10.42
CA LYS A 157 -18.38 -6.22 9.21
C LYS A 157 -17.80 -4.85 8.86
N GLU A 158 -17.56 -3.99 9.83
CA GLU A 158 -16.91 -2.70 9.64
C GLU A 158 -15.50 -2.85 9.04
N LEU A 159 -14.67 -3.74 9.61
CA LEU A 159 -13.34 -4.02 9.08
C LEU A 159 -13.39 -4.59 7.67
N LEU A 160 -14.33 -5.49 7.39
CA LEU A 160 -14.49 -6.08 6.06
C LEU A 160 -14.93 -5.02 5.03
N SER A 161 -15.82 -4.11 5.41
CA SER A 161 -16.26 -2.99 4.58
C SER A 161 -15.10 -2.05 4.27
N ALA A 162 -14.37 -1.61 5.31
CA ALA A 162 -13.18 -0.77 5.15
C ALA A 162 -12.10 -1.46 4.30
N TYR A 163 -11.91 -2.77 4.45
CA TYR A 163 -10.98 -3.54 3.64
C TYR A 163 -11.37 -3.55 2.16
N LYS A 164 -12.66 -3.76 1.86
CA LYS A 164 -13.17 -3.72 0.47
C LYS A 164 -13.00 -2.34 -0.14
N GLU A 165 -13.32 -1.30 0.61
CA GLU A 165 -13.15 0.09 0.17
C GLU A 165 -11.67 0.41 -0.12
N ALA A 166 -10.78 0.14 0.84
CA ALA A 166 -9.34 0.38 0.67
C ALA A 166 -8.74 -0.44 -0.49
N SER A 167 -9.26 -1.64 -0.74
CA SER A 167 -8.84 -2.48 -1.87
C SER A 167 -9.21 -1.87 -3.23
N SER A 168 -10.21 -0.99 -3.28
CA SER A 168 -10.64 -0.33 -4.52
C SER A 168 -9.77 0.87 -4.93
N TYR A 169 -8.97 1.41 -4.00
CA TYR A 169 -8.18 2.62 -4.22
C TYR A 169 -7.03 2.41 -5.21
N SER A 170 -6.55 1.17 -5.36
CA SER A 170 -5.41 0.87 -6.20
C SER A 170 -5.49 -0.54 -6.79
N VAL A 171 -4.83 -0.74 -7.93
CA VAL A 171 -4.76 -2.04 -8.62
C VAL A 171 -3.39 -2.65 -8.38
N ILE A 172 -3.36 -3.82 -7.73
CA ILE A 172 -2.11 -4.56 -7.49
C ILE A 172 -1.74 -5.36 -8.74
N ARG A 173 -0.49 -5.27 -9.19
CA ARG A 173 -0.02 -6.07 -10.32
C ARG A 173 0.19 -7.52 -9.90
N GLU A 174 -0.01 -8.43 -10.86
CA GLU A 174 0.18 -9.87 -10.68
C GLU A 174 1.53 -10.23 -10.06
N LYS A 175 2.61 -9.53 -10.45
CA LYS A 175 3.96 -9.76 -9.89
C LYS A 175 4.02 -9.52 -8.38
N ALA A 176 3.44 -8.44 -7.89
CA ALA A 176 3.37 -8.17 -6.44
C ALA A 176 2.43 -9.16 -5.75
N TYR A 177 1.31 -9.48 -6.38
CA TYR A 177 0.39 -10.50 -5.87
C TYR A 177 1.09 -11.85 -5.66
N GLN A 178 1.75 -12.38 -6.69
CA GLN A 178 2.48 -13.65 -6.63
C GLN A 178 3.60 -13.64 -5.59
N LYS A 179 4.33 -12.52 -5.46
CA LYS A 179 5.38 -12.37 -4.45
C LYS A 179 4.82 -12.52 -3.04
N TYR A 180 3.73 -11.82 -2.72
CA TYR A 180 3.17 -11.79 -1.36
C TYR A 180 2.08 -12.83 -1.12
N ASN A 181 1.80 -13.72 -2.08
CA ASN A 181 0.90 -14.85 -1.87
C ASN A 181 1.50 -15.90 -0.92
N ARG A 182 2.83 -15.94 -0.78
CA ARG A 182 3.54 -16.84 0.14
C ARG A 182 3.56 -16.26 1.55
N VAL A 183 3.02 -16.99 2.52
CA VAL A 183 2.86 -16.55 3.92
C VAL A 183 4.21 -16.26 4.58
N GLU A 184 5.24 -17.04 4.25
CA GLU A 184 6.59 -16.92 4.79
C GLU A 184 7.21 -15.56 4.44
N LEU A 185 6.97 -15.08 3.22
CA LEU A 185 7.48 -13.80 2.75
C LEU A 185 6.81 -12.63 3.47
N VAL A 186 5.49 -12.71 3.69
CA VAL A 186 4.74 -11.70 4.47
C VAL A 186 5.31 -11.60 5.90
N ARG A 187 5.53 -12.74 6.57
CA ARG A 187 6.08 -12.79 7.92
C ARG A 187 7.53 -12.30 7.99
N THR A 188 8.35 -12.65 7.01
CA THR A 188 9.76 -12.22 6.94
C THR A 188 9.88 -10.70 6.81
N GLU A 189 9.09 -10.10 5.92
CA GLU A 189 9.05 -8.65 5.72
C GLU A 189 8.49 -7.91 6.94
N GLN A 190 7.47 -8.48 7.60
CA GLN A 190 6.95 -7.94 8.86
C GLN A 190 8.04 -7.88 9.95
N LYS A 191 8.79 -8.98 10.14
CA LYS A 191 9.90 -9.04 11.12
C LYS A 191 11.00 -8.04 10.79
N LYS A 192 11.40 -7.94 9.51
CA LYS A 192 12.43 -7.00 9.06
C LYS A 192 12.05 -5.55 9.40
N ARG A 193 10.80 -5.17 9.14
CA ARG A 193 10.31 -3.81 9.45
C ARG A 193 10.22 -3.54 10.94
N GLN A 194 9.83 -4.52 11.75
CA GLN A 194 9.86 -4.39 13.20
C GLN A 194 11.28 -4.14 13.72
N GLY A 195 12.27 -4.88 13.21
CA GLY A 195 13.68 -4.67 13.54
C GLY A 195 14.18 -3.26 13.18
N GLN A 196 13.82 -2.76 11.99
CA GLN A 196 14.19 -1.39 11.59
C GLN A 196 13.62 -0.31 12.52
N VAL A 197 12.38 -0.49 13.01
CA VAL A 197 11.77 0.45 13.96
C VAL A 197 12.49 0.38 15.31
N THR A 198 12.80 -0.81 15.82
CA THR A 198 13.53 -0.95 17.08
C THR A 198 14.93 -0.34 17.00
N ASP A 199 15.65 -0.56 15.90
CA ASP A 199 16.99 -0.01 15.69
C ASP A 199 16.96 1.52 15.60
N TYR A 200 15.97 2.07 14.89
CA TYR A 200 15.77 3.51 14.78
C TYR A 200 15.47 4.16 16.14
N LEU A 201 14.63 3.53 16.96
CA LEU A 201 14.32 4.00 18.30
C LEU A 201 15.55 3.90 19.23
N ALA A 202 16.32 2.81 19.13
CA ALA A 202 17.54 2.61 19.91
C ALA A 202 18.64 3.63 19.56
N THR A 203 18.73 4.06 18.29
CA THR A 203 19.73 5.06 17.85
C THR A 203 19.36 6.49 18.29
N ARG A 204 18.11 6.72 18.70
CA ARG A 204 17.60 8.04 19.13
C ARG A 204 17.38 8.16 20.65
N ALA A 205 17.56 7.07 21.40
CA ALA A 205 17.51 7.04 22.85
C ALA A 205 18.90 7.31 23.44
#